data_AF-A0A496PC39-F1
#
_entry.id   AF-A0A496PC39-F1
#
_cell.length_a   1.000
_cell.length_b   1.000
_cell.length_c   1.000
_cell.angle_alpha   90.00
_cell.angle_beta   90.00
_cell.angle_gamma   90.00
#
_symmetry.space_group_name_H-M   'P 1'
#
loop_
_entity.id
_entity.type
_entity.pdbx_description
1 polymer ?
#
loop_
_entity_poly.entity_id
_entity_poly.type
_entity_poly.pdbx_seq_one_letter_code
_entity_poly.pdbx_strand_id
1 'polypeptide(L)' 'MTKVVYVLRIIAVILVVGAVGSIDIDRIDLWTGFCQGLLGITLWLLTGYWLEELKEYER' A
#
# COMPACT_ATOMS: atom_id res chain seq x y z
N MET A 1 -9.49 -12.61 9.38
CA MET A 1 -9.20 -11.18 9.15
C MET A 1 -7.74 -10.92 8.81
N THR A 2 -6.78 -11.50 9.53
CA THR A 2 -5.33 -11.28 9.33
C THR A 2 -4.83 -11.55 7.91
N LYS A 3 -5.34 -12.58 7.22
CA LYS A 3 -5.02 -12.85 5.80
C LYS A 3 -5.34 -11.69 4.87
N VAL A 4 -6.47 -11.00 5.10
CA VAL A 4 -6.89 -9.84 4.30
C VAL A 4 -5.91 -8.68 4.49
N VAL A 5 -5.49 -8.42 5.73
CA VAL A 5 -4.50 -7.39 6.06
C VAL A 5 -3.18 -7.66 5.33
N TYR A 6 -2.70 -8.90 5.30
CA TYR A 6 -1.49 -9.26 4.56
C TYR A 6 -1.63 -9.06 3.04
N VAL A 7 -2.77 -9.42 2.45
CA VAL A 7 -3.04 -9.16 1.03
C VAL A 7 -3.03 -7.66 0.73
N LEU A 8 -3.67 -6.84 1.57
CA LEU A 8 -3.66 -5.38 1.41
C LEU A 8 -2.25 -4.78 1.51
N ARG A 9 -1.39 -5.34 2.36
CA ARG A 9 0.03 -4.94 2.44
C ARG A 9 0.80 -5.27 1.17
N ILE A 10 0.54 -6.42 0.54
CA ILE A 10 1.13 -6.76 -0.76
C ILE A 10 0.67 -5.76 -1.83
N ILE A 11 -0.64 -5.44 -1.87
CA ILE A 11 -1.19 -4.45 -2.81
C ILE A 11 -0.55 -3.07 -2.58
N ALA A 12 -0.37 -2.64 -1.32
CA ALA A 12 0.29 -1.40 -0.99
C ALA A 12 1.72 -1.30 -1.57
N VAL A 13 2.50 -2.38 -1.48
CA VAL A 13 3.85 -2.45 -2.06
C VAL A 13 3.79 -2.40 -3.58
N ILE A 14 2.87 -3.16 -4.20
CA ILE A 14 2.68 -3.16 -5.66
C ILE A 14 2.32 -1.76 -6.17
N LEU A 15 1.50 -1.00 -5.43
CA LEU A 15 1.15 0.37 -5.81
C LEU A 15 2.35 1.31 -5.81
N VAL A 16 3.21 1.23 -4.78
CA VAL A 16 4.43 2.07 -4.69
C VAL A 16 5.43 1.69 -5.77
N VAL A 17 5.76 0.40 -5.91
CA VAL A 17 6.74 -0.08 -6.91
C VAL A 17 6.19 0.12 -8.32
N GLY A 18 4.90 -0.16 -8.52
CA GLY A 18 4.21 0.05 -9.79
C GLY A 18 4.13 1.52 -10.18
N ALA A 19 4.05 2.45 -9.22
CA ALA A 19 4.08 3.88 -9.51
C ALA A 19 5.46 4.30 -10.04
N VAL A 20 6.55 3.88 -9.39
CA VAL A 20 7.93 4.15 -9.85
C VAL A 20 8.15 3.54 -11.23
N GLY A 21 7.85 2.25 -11.40
CA GLY A 21 8.03 1.57 -12.67
C GLY A 21 7.21 2.18 -13.80
N SER A 22 5.98 2.63 -13.53
CA SER A 22 5.10 3.26 -14.54
C SER A 22 5.56 4.66 -14.95
N ILE A 23 6.22 5.40 -14.05
CA ILE A 23 6.89 6.66 -14.40
C ILE A 23 8.09 6.36 -15.31
N ASP A 24 8.92 5.37 -14.98
CA ASP A 24 10.13 5.03 -15.75
C ASP A 24 9.84 4.57 -17.19
N ILE A 25 8.67 3.96 -17.43
CA ILE A 25 8.24 3.53 -18.77
C ILE A 25 7.32 4.55 -19.47
N ASP A 26 7.26 5.80 -18.98
CA ASP A 26 6.44 6.89 -19.51
C ASP A 26 4.95 6.52 -19.69
N ARG A 27 4.43 5.65 -18.80
CA ARG A 27 3.00 5.25 -18.82
C ARG A 27 2.11 6.17 -18.02
N ILE A 28 2.66 6.80 -16.99
CA ILE A 28 1.96 7.78 -16.15
C ILE A 28 2.88 8.98 -15.92
N ASP A 29 2.29 10.15 -15.72
CA ASP A 29 3.03 11.35 -15.36
C ASP A 29 3.44 11.33 -13.88
N LEU A 30 4.36 12.24 -13.53
CA LEU A 30 4.92 12.35 -12.18
C LEU A 30 3.84 12.62 -11.11
N TRP A 31 2.81 13.40 -11.43
CA TRP A 31 1.74 13.72 -10.49
C TRP A 31 0.86 12.50 -10.23
N THR A 32 0.48 11.76 -11.28
CA THR A 32 -0.26 10.50 -11.16
C THR A 32 0.54 9.46 -10.37
N GLY A 33 1.83 9.31 -10.66
CA GLY A 33 2.71 8.40 -9.92
C GLY A 33 2.89 8.81 -8.45
N PHE A 34 2.97 10.10 -8.16
CA PHE A 34 3.00 10.62 -6.78
C PHE A 34 1.72 10.26 -6.02
N CYS A 35 0.54 10.48 -6.61
CA CYS A 35 -0.74 10.11 -6.01
C CYS A 35 -0.85 8.61 -5.76
N GLN A 36 -0.44 7.78 -6.73
CA GLN A 36 -0.45 6.32 -6.59
C GLN A 36 0.52 5.85 -5.50
N GLY A 37 1.72 6.43 -5.44
CA GLY A 37 2.71 6.13 -4.41
C GLY A 37 2.23 6.50 -3.01
N LEU A 38 1.66 7.70 -2.83
CA LEU A 38 1.05 8.11 -1.57
C LEU A 38 -0.06 7.17 -1.13
N LEU A 39 -0.95 6.78 -2.05
CA LEU A 39 -2.02 5.84 -1.75
C LEU A 39 -1.48 4.48 -1.26
N GLY A 40 -0.42 3.97 -1.89
CA GLY A 40 0.27 2.76 -1.44
C GLY A 40 0.86 2.91 -0.03
N ILE A 41 1.54 4.02 0.26
CA ILE A 41 2.11 4.29 1.59
C ILE A 41 1.01 4.41 2.65
N THR A 42 -0.06 5.16 2.38
CA THR A 42 -1.19 5.32 3.30
C THR A 42 -1.86 3.98 3.59
N LEU A 43 -2.06 3.14 2.57
CA LEU A 43 -2.63 1.80 2.75
C LEU A 43 -1.73 0.91 3.63
N TRP A 44 -0.41 0.99 3.46
CA TRP A 44 0.54 0.27 4.30
C TRP A 44 0.47 0.68 5.78
N LEU A 45 0.32 1.97 6.06
CA LEU A 45 0.18 2.49 7.42
C LEU A 45 -1.15 2.06 8.06
N LEU A 46 -2.27 2.25 7.37
CA LEU A 46 -3.60 1.86 7.87
C LEU A 46 -3.71 0.36 8.16
N THR A 47 -3.16 -0.47 7.27
CA THR A 47 -3.11 -1.92 7.49
C THR A 47 -2.17 -2.32 8.62
N GLY A 48 -1.16 -1.50 8.94
CA GLY A 48 -0.31 -1.66 10.11
C GLY A 48 -1.09 -1.47 11.41
N TYR A 49 -1.82 -0.35 11.52
CA TYR A 49 -2.68 -0.08 12.67
C TYR A 49 -3.75 -1.15 12.87
N TRP A 50 -4.38 -1.60 11.78
CA TRP A 50 -5.36 -2.66 11.86
C TRP A 50 -4.76 -3.99 12.34
N LEU A 51 -3.51 -4.29 11.96
CA LEU A 51 -2.81 -5.48 12.43
C LEU A 51 -2.48 -5.43 13.93
N GLU A 52 -2.17 -4.24 14.46
CA GLU A 52 -1.99 -4.02 15.90
C GLU A 52 -3.31 -4.22 16.66
N GLU A 53 -4.39 -3.63 16.17
CA GLU A 53 -5.73 -3.75 16.76
C GLU A 53 -6.24 -5.21 16.77
N LEU A 54 -6.01 -5.96 15.68
CA LEU A 54 -6.34 -7.39 15.64
C LEU A 54 -5.55 -8.20 16.70
N LYS A 55 -4.27 -7.87 16.92
CA LYS A 55 -3.48 -8.53 17.97
C LYS A 55 -3.96 -8.19 19.37
N GLU A 56 -4.49 -6.99 19.57
CA GLU A 56 -5.04 -6.57 20.85
C GLU A 56 -6.36 -7.28 21.15
N TYR A 57 -7.22 -7.50 20.14
CA TYR A 57 -8.46 -8.27 20.30
C TYR A 57 -8.25 -9.79 20.42
N GLU A 58 -7.13 -10.33 19.94
CA GLU A 58 -6.77 -11.74 20.12
C GLU A 58 -6.14 -12.03 21.51
N ARG A 59 -5.83 -10.99 22.30
CA ARG A 59 -5.29 -11.08 23.67
C ARG A 59 -6.40 -11.09 24.72
#